data_AF-A0A1M4XBX4-F1
#
_entry.id   AF-A0A1M4XBX4-F1
#
_cell.length_a   1.000
_cell.length_b   1.000
_cell.length_c   1.000
_cell.angle_alpha   90.00
_cell.angle_beta   90.00
_cell.angle_gamma   90.00
#
_symmetry.space_group_name_H-M   'P 1'
#
loop_
_entity.id
_entity.type
_entity.pdbx_description
1 polymer ?
#
loop_
_entity_poly.entity_id
_entity_poly.type
_entity_poly.pdbx_seq_one_letter_code
_entity_poly.pdbx_strand_id
1 'polypeptide(L)'
;MLITKAIFERKLSDFDIQNCVIEGIELMNEDEFEEFSNNLLEDRDFIADKKEVMYKDSIGQIHVLLALDMDGGDGILIDSHGYDYPRYAAFMPNIKPYIEQQISMVAEQIIKEAAENSSNGSWAIYFDEIEEYYGLAVKENNGIGTMLLDALHRREEISEIEIEDECFDMTLYLDYCISLDEEIKQSQNMKM
;
A
#
# COMPACT_ATOMS: atom_id res chain seq x y z
N MET A 1 -27.09 -11.77 -3.05
CA MET A 1 -27.45 -11.23 -1.72
C MET A 1 -26.31 -10.33 -1.30
N LEU A 2 -26.57 -9.10 -0.87
CA LEU A 2 -25.53 -8.18 -0.40
C LEU A 2 -25.39 -8.36 1.11
N ILE A 3 -24.25 -8.89 1.57
CA ILE A 3 -23.93 -9.13 2.99
C ILE A 3 -22.69 -8.32 3.33
N THR A 4 -22.69 -7.71 4.52
CA THR A 4 -21.52 -7.06 5.11
C THR A 4 -21.56 -7.23 6.63
N LYS A 5 -20.45 -6.91 7.31
CA LYS A 5 -20.32 -6.91 8.77
C LYS A 5 -20.39 -5.47 9.30
N ALA A 6 -20.84 -5.29 10.53
CA ALA A 6 -20.91 -3.96 11.17
C ALA A 6 -20.89 -4.08 12.69
N ILE A 7 -20.33 -3.07 13.35
CA ILE A 7 -20.43 -2.86 14.80
C ILE A 7 -21.55 -1.84 15.06
N PHE A 8 -22.48 -2.17 15.96
CA PHE A 8 -23.60 -1.29 16.31
C PHE A 8 -23.38 -0.62 17.65
N GLU A 9 -23.36 0.71 17.63
CA GLU A 9 -23.22 1.54 18.82
C GLU A 9 -24.58 1.92 19.41
N ARG A 10 -24.68 1.94 20.75
CA ARG A 10 -25.94 2.19 21.45
C ARG A 10 -26.06 3.67 21.85
N LYS A 11 -27.03 4.37 21.23
CA LYS A 11 -27.43 5.75 21.59
C LYS A 11 -26.29 6.78 21.50
N LEU A 12 -25.50 6.73 20.43
CA LEU A 12 -24.61 7.85 20.09
C LEU A 12 -25.44 9.10 19.76
N SER A 13 -24.93 10.27 20.13
CA SER A 13 -25.46 11.55 19.65
C SER A 13 -25.14 11.75 18.15
N ASP A 14 -23.97 11.26 17.73
CA ASP A 14 -23.37 11.41 16.42
C ASP A 14 -22.16 10.46 16.29
N PHE A 15 -21.73 10.19 15.05
CA PHE A 15 -20.49 9.46 14.79
C PHE A 15 -19.32 10.44 14.75
N ASP A 16 -18.34 10.23 15.64
CA ASP A 16 -17.09 10.98 15.64
C ASP A 16 -16.11 10.36 14.63
N ILE A 17 -16.35 10.61 13.34
CA ILE A 17 -15.54 10.06 12.25
C ILE A 17 -14.21 10.80 12.19
N GLN A 18 -13.11 10.06 12.23
CA GLN A 18 -11.76 10.58 12.10
C GLN A 18 -11.19 10.25 10.71
N ASN A 19 -10.45 11.18 10.12
CA ASN A 19 -9.63 10.88 8.95
C ASN A 19 -8.34 10.21 9.43
N CYS A 20 -8.09 9.00 8.94
CA CYS A 20 -6.89 8.25 9.28
C CYS A 20 -5.97 8.09 8.07
N VAL A 21 -4.67 8.15 8.29
CA VAL A 21 -3.63 7.80 7.32
C VAL A 21 -3.11 6.42 7.66
N ILE A 22 -3.09 5.51 6.69
CA ILE A 22 -2.57 4.16 6.87
C ILE A 22 -1.07 4.20 6.56
N GLU A 23 -0.24 4.05 7.59
CA GLU A 23 1.23 4.11 7.48
C GLU A 23 1.87 2.75 7.20
N GLY A 24 1.09 1.68 7.38
CA GLY A 24 1.53 0.32 7.16
C GLY A 24 0.36 -0.64 7.20
N ILE A 25 0.57 -1.79 6.57
CA ILE A 25 -0.40 -2.88 6.52
C ILE A 25 0.29 -4.15 7.02
N GLU A 26 -0.28 -4.76 8.04
CA GLU A 26 0.03 -6.14 8.41
C GLU A 26 -0.85 -7.06 7.55
N LEU A 27 -0.24 -7.78 6.61
CA LEU A 27 -0.93 -8.69 5.71
C LEU A 27 -1.09 -10.05 6.41
N MET A 28 -2.34 -10.49 6.61
CA MET A 28 -2.67 -11.71 7.33
C MET A 28 -3.50 -12.64 6.44
N ASN A 29 -3.38 -13.95 6.63
CA ASN A 29 -4.38 -14.91 6.14
C ASN A 29 -5.64 -14.92 7.04
N GLU A 30 -6.68 -15.65 6.62
CA GLU A 30 -7.95 -15.73 7.36
C GLU A 30 -7.77 -16.18 8.82
N ASP A 31 -6.94 -17.22 9.06
CA ASP A 31 -6.72 -17.79 10.40
C ASP A 31 -5.97 -16.81 11.32
N GLU A 32 -4.94 -16.14 10.80
CA GLU A 32 -4.17 -15.11 11.52
C GLU A 32 -5.04 -13.91 11.88
N PHE A 33 -5.87 -13.45 10.94
CA PHE A 33 -6.78 -12.34 11.16
C PHE A 33 -7.89 -12.70 12.16
N GLU A 34 -8.46 -13.90 12.08
CA GLU A 34 -9.44 -14.39 13.04
C GLU A 34 -8.83 -14.48 14.45
N GLU A 35 -7.61 -15.01 14.58
CA GLU A 35 -6.87 -15.08 15.84
C GLU A 35 -6.67 -13.68 16.44
N PHE A 36 -6.18 -12.73 15.63
CA PHE A 36 -5.94 -11.36 16.07
C PHE A 36 -7.24 -10.66 16.47
N SER A 37 -8.27 -10.73 15.62
CA SER A 37 -9.56 -10.06 15.83
C SER A 37 -10.29 -10.52 17.09
N ASN A 38 -10.06 -11.76 17.54
CA ASN A 38 -10.65 -12.31 18.76
C ASN A 38 -9.84 -12.00 20.04
N ASN A 39 -8.60 -11.51 19.90
CA ASN A 39 -7.63 -11.38 21.00
C ASN A 39 -6.94 -10.00 21.05
N LEU A 40 -7.65 -8.90 20.74
CA LEU A 40 -7.13 -7.52 20.67
C LEU A 40 -6.52 -6.95 21.98
N LEU A 41 -6.56 -7.66 23.11
CA LEU A 41 -5.93 -7.23 24.36
C LEU A 41 -4.54 -7.83 24.57
N GLU A 42 -4.15 -8.78 23.72
CA GLU A 42 -2.84 -9.39 23.79
C GLU A 42 -1.81 -8.57 23.03
N ASP A 43 -0.59 -8.56 23.55
CA ASP A 43 0.54 -7.95 22.87
C ASP A 43 0.81 -8.69 21.53
N ARG A 44 1.25 -7.94 20.53
CA ARG A 44 1.55 -8.42 19.19
C ARG A 44 2.86 -7.81 18.70
N ASP A 45 3.79 -8.67 18.29
CA ASP A 45 5.12 -8.24 17.82
C ASP A 45 5.01 -7.26 16.64
N PHE A 46 4.09 -7.50 15.70
CA PHE A 46 3.91 -6.62 14.54
C PHE A 46 3.44 -5.20 14.91
N ILE A 47 2.77 -5.04 16.06
CA ILE A 47 2.38 -3.74 16.61
C ILE A 47 3.58 -3.11 17.31
N ALA A 48 4.30 -3.90 18.13
CA ALA A 48 5.51 -3.47 18.83
C ALA A 48 6.55 -2.87 17.87
N ASP A 49 6.79 -3.56 16.76
CA ASP A 49 7.77 -3.18 15.74
C ASP A 49 7.37 -1.92 14.97
N LYS A 50 6.07 -1.59 14.92
CA LYS A 50 5.49 -0.50 14.12
C LYS A 50 4.88 0.61 14.97
N LYS A 51 5.20 0.70 16.27
CA LYS A 51 4.66 1.73 17.18
C LYS A 51 4.88 3.15 16.69
N GLU A 52 6.07 3.44 16.21
CA GLU A 52 6.50 4.80 15.84
C GLU A 52 5.73 5.36 14.63
N VAL A 53 5.09 4.51 13.83
CA VAL A 53 4.25 4.96 12.71
C VAL A 53 2.80 5.24 13.12
N MET A 54 2.41 4.88 14.35
CA MET A 54 1.08 5.20 14.89
C MET A 54 1.17 6.42 15.81
N TYR A 55 0.71 7.56 15.33
CA TYR A 55 0.75 8.82 16.07
C TYR A 55 -0.35 9.78 15.62
N LYS A 56 -0.51 10.87 16.37
CA LYS A 56 -1.37 11.99 15.97
C LYS A 56 -0.48 13.15 15.55
N ASP A 57 -0.65 13.64 14.33
CA ASP A 57 0.18 14.71 13.79
C ASP A 57 -0.18 16.09 14.35
N SER A 58 0.54 17.12 13.89
CA SER A 58 0.35 18.50 14.36
C SER A 58 -1.01 19.13 13.99
N ILE A 59 -1.71 18.62 12.97
CA ILE A 59 -3.03 19.09 12.55
C ILE A 59 -4.16 18.21 13.13
N GLY A 60 -3.80 17.14 13.83
CA GLY A 60 -4.71 16.24 14.50
C GLY A 60 -5.18 15.06 13.65
N GLN A 61 -4.52 14.79 12.52
CA GLN A 61 -4.73 13.58 11.73
C GLN A 61 -4.15 12.36 12.47
N ILE A 62 -4.88 11.25 12.41
CA ILE A 62 -4.49 10.00 13.10
C ILE A 62 -3.77 9.11 12.09
N HIS A 63 -2.53 8.76 12.40
CA HIS A 63 -1.74 7.80 11.63
C HIS A 63 -1.90 6.43 12.30
N VAL A 64 -2.29 5.43 11.51
CA VAL A 64 -2.72 4.12 11.99
C VAL A 64 -2.01 3.00 11.24
N LEU A 65 -1.95 1.84 11.87
CA LEU A 65 -1.62 0.58 11.21
C LEU A 65 -2.92 -0.11 10.79
N LEU A 66 -2.91 -0.83 9.66
CA LEU A 66 -4.02 -1.68 9.24
C LEU A 66 -3.61 -3.15 9.35
N ALA A 67 -4.31 -3.96 10.14
CA ALA A 67 -4.29 -5.42 9.96
C ALA A 67 -5.30 -5.79 8.87
N LEU A 68 -4.87 -6.49 7.83
CA LEU A 68 -5.68 -6.79 6.64
C LEU A 68 -5.80 -8.30 6.43
N ASP A 69 -7.03 -8.80 6.39
CA ASP A 69 -7.34 -10.15 5.97
C ASP A 69 -7.23 -10.26 4.45
N MET A 70 -6.21 -10.97 3.96
CA MET A 70 -5.97 -11.14 2.54
C MET A 70 -6.94 -12.14 1.88
N ASP A 71 -7.64 -12.98 2.65
CA ASP A 71 -8.56 -13.97 2.11
C ASP A 71 -10.02 -13.46 2.18
N GLY A 72 -10.43 -12.94 3.34
CA GLY A 72 -11.77 -12.43 3.60
C GLY A 72 -11.98 -10.95 3.25
N GLY A 73 -10.91 -10.15 3.19
CA GLY A 73 -10.93 -8.75 2.75
C GLY A 73 -11.35 -7.73 3.80
N ASP A 74 -11.67 -8.16 5.01
CA ASP A 74 -11.91 -7.28 6.16
C ASP A 74 -10.59 -6.74 6.72
N GLY A 75 -10.67 -5.68 7.52
CA GLY A 75 -9.49 -5.13 8.19
C GLY A 75 -9.79 -4.52 9.54
N ILE A 76 -8.74 -4.23 10.30
CA ILE A 76 -8.80 -3.53 11.58
C ILE A 76 -7.78 -2.40 11.54
N LEU A 77 -8.23 -1.16 11.63
CA LEU A 77 -7.34 -0.03 11.89
C LEU A 77 -6.93 -0.05 13.36
N ILE A 78 -5.66 0.22 13.62
CA ILE A 78 -5.01 0.13 14.92
C ILE A 78 -4.35 1.46 15.22
N ASP A 79 -4.71 2.03 16.37
CA ASP A 79 -3.92 3.07 17.03
C ASP A 79 -3.50 2.55 18.39
N SER A 80 -2.20 2.30 18.53
CA SER A 80 -1.62 1.68 19.72
C SER A 80 -1.44 2.64 20.88
N HIS A 81 -1.37 3.96 20.65
CA HIS A 81 -0.95 4.93 21.66
C HIS A 81 0.36 4.51 22.40
N GLY A 82 1.28 3.82 21.72
CA GLY A 82 2.58 3.36 22.25
C GLY A 82 2.56 2.00 22.99
N TYR A 83 1.42 1.30 23.01
CA TYR A 83 1.28 -0.05 23.58
C TYR A 83 1.53 -1.14 22.54
N ASP A 84 1.84 -2.36 22.97
CA ASP A 84 2.09 -3.50 22.06
C ASP A 84 0.78 -4.17 21.57
N TYR A 85 -0.37 -3.55 21.86
CA TYR A 85 -1.70 -4.02 21.48
C TYR A 85 -2.55 -2.87 20.92
N PRO A 86 -3.65 -3.16 20.20
CA PRO A 86 -4.60 -2.16 19.69
C PRO A 86 -5.36 -1.43 20.80
N ARG A 87 -4.76 -0.36 21.34
CA ARG A 87 -5.43 0.45 22.37
C ARG A 87 -6.72 1.09 21.84
N TYR A 88 -6.72 1.50 20.58
CA TYR A 88 -7.90 1.83 19.81
C TYR A 88 -7.91 0.98 18.55
N ALA A 89 -9.09 0.45 18.21
CA ALA A 89 -9.29 -0.35 17.03
C ALA A 89 -10.59 0.04 16.33
N ALA A 90 -10.59 0.02 14.99
CA ALA A 90 -11.79 0.20 14.18
C ALA A 90 -11.91 -0.93 13.16
N PHE A 91 -13.02 -1.66 13.22
CA PHE A 91 -13.30 -2.74 12.28
C PHE A 91 -13.79 -2.17 10.93
N MET A 92 -13.12 -2.57 9.86
CA MET A 92 -13.32 -2.08 8.50
C MET A 92 -13.79 -3.22 7.59
N PRO A 93 -15.11 -3.41 7.45
CA PRO A 93 -15.64 -4.50 6.62
C PRO A 93 -15.28 -4.29 5.15
N ASN A 94 -14.75 -5.32 4.49
CA ASN A 94 -14.42 -5.35 3.06
C ASN A 94 -13.58 -4.14 2.61
N ILE A 95 -12.53 -3.80 3.38
CA ILE A 95 -11.63 -2.68 3.06
C ILE A 95 -10.60 -3.05 1.98
N LYS A 96 -10.26 -4.34 1.84
CA LYS A 96 -9.23 -4.80 0.89
C LYS A 96 -9.44 -4.28 -0.55
N PRO A 97 -10.63 -4.37 -1.17
CA PRO A 97 -10.82 -3.86 -2.53
C PRO A 97 -10.58 -2.35 -2.67
N TYR A 98 -10.84 -1.56 -1.62
CA TYR A 98 -10.52 -0.14 -1.62
C TYR A 98 -9.00 0.07 -1.62
N ILE A 99 -8.27 -0.63 -0.76
CA ILE A 99 -6.80 -0.57 -0.70
C ILE A 99 -6.18 -1.00 -2.04
N GLU A 100 -6.59 -2.15 -2.57
CA GLU A 100 -6.12 -2.65 -3.86
C GLU A 100 -6.39 -1.66 -4.99
N GLN A 101 -7.55 -0.99 -4.98
CA GLN A 101 -7.87 0.04 -5.96
C GLN A 101 -6.94 1.25 -5.84
N GLN A 102 -6.69 1.76 -4.62
CA GLN A 102 -5.77 2.89 -4.42
C GLN A 102 -4.36 2.55 -4.91
N ILE A 103 -3.85 1.37 -4.55
CA ILE A 103 -2.53 0.90 -4.96
C ILE A 103 -2.45 0.72 -6.48
N SER A 104 -3.48 0.13 -7.10
CA SER A 104 -3.55 -0.03 -8.55
C SER A 104 -3.53 1.31 -9.30
N MET A 105 -4.22 2.33 -8.77
CA MET A 105 -4.20 3.69 -9.34
C MET A 105 -2.80 4.31 -9.29
N VAL A 106 -2.08 4.15 -8.17
CA VAL A 106 -0.69 4.63 -8.05
C VAL A 106 0.22 3.87 -9.00
N ALA A 107 0.12 2.54 -9.06
CA ALA A 107 0.89 1.72 -10.00
C ALA A 107 0.66 2.15 -11.47
N GLU A 108 -0.58 2.43 -11.86
CA GLU A 108 -0.90 2.91 -13.21
C GLU A 108 -0.26 4.28 -13.51
N GLN A 109 -0.22 5.19 -12.54
CA GLN A 109 0.43 6.48 -12.69
C GLN A 109 1.94 6.35 -12.83
N ILE A 110 2.58 5.52 -11.98
CA ILE A 110 4.01 5.22 -12.05
C ILE A 110 4.39 4.66 -13.43
N ILE A 111 3.64 3.68 -13.94
CA ILE A 111 3.92 3.08 -15.26
C ILE A 111 3.78 4.11 -16.38
N LYS A 112 2.73 4.93 -16.32
CA LYS A 112 2.52 5.98 -17.32
C LYS A 112 3.70 6.95 -17.35
N GLU A 113 4.15 7.40 -16.18
CA GLU A 113 5.29 8.32 -16.08
C GLU A 113 6.59 7.67 -16.54
N ALA A 114 6.85 6.42 -16.16
CA ALA A 114 8.02 5.68 -16.62
C ALA A 114 8.03 5.51 -18.16
N ALA A 115 6.89 5.17 -18.77
CA ALA A 115 6.75 5.03 -20.22
C ALA A 115 6.91 6.36 -20.97
N GLU A 116 6.45 7.47 -20.39
CA GLU A 116 6.56 8.81 -20.97
C GLU A 116 7.96 9.41 -20.86
N ASN A 117 8.70 9.09 -19.79
CA ASN A 117 9.94 9.79 -19.44
C ASN A 117 11.22 8.93 -19.55
N SER A 118 11.11 7.60 -19.65
CA SER A 118 12.28 6.75 -19.88
C SER A 118 12.72 6.77 -21.35
N SER A 119 14.01 7.03 -21.58
CA SER A 119 14.60 7.05 -22.93
C SER A 119 15.17 5.69 -23.37
N ASN A 120 15.35 4.77 -22.44
CA ASN A 120 16.00 3.48 -22.65
C ASN A 120 15.27 2.30 -21.98
N GLY A 121 14.08 2.53 -21.42
CA GLY A 121 13.29 1.53 -20.70
C GLY A 121 13.63 1.41 -19.21
N SER A 122 14.71 2.01 -18.71
CA SER A 122 15.03 2.03 -17.28
C SER A 122 14.35 3.21 -16.59
N TRP A 123 13.81 2.97 -15.39
CA TRP A 123 13.19 3.97 -14.55
C TRP A 123 13.37 3.58 -13.08
N ALA A 124 13.74 4.54 -12.24
CA ALA A 124 13.78 4.37 -10.80
C ALA A 124 12.83 5.37 -10.15
N ILE A 125 12.08 4.93 -9.14
CA ILE A 125 11.24 5.81 -8.32
C ILE A 125 11.44 5.50 -6.83
N TYR A 126 11.82 6.52 -6.08
CA TYR A 126 12.13 6.39 -4.66
C TYR A 126 10.86 6.37 -3.81
N PHE A 127 10.93 5.71 -2.65
CA PHE A 127 9.78 5.58 -1.75
C PHE A 127 9.28 6.92 -1.21
N ASP A 128 10.19 7.88 -0.98
CA ASP A 128 9.84 9.24 -0.55
C ASP A 128 9.14 10.03 -1.67
N GLU A 129 9.56 9.87 -2.92
CA GLU A 129 8.87 10.43 -4.10
C GLU A 129 7.44 9.86 -4.20
N ILE A 130 7.25 8.58 -3.90
CA ILE A 130 5.91 7.97 -3.92
C ILE A 130 5.01 8.58 -2.84
N GLU A 131 5.55 8.78 -1.64
CA GLU A 131 4.83 9.42 -0.55
C GLU A 131 4.50 10.88 -0.88
N GLU A 132 5.46 11.64 -1.42
CA GLU A 132 5.29 13.06 -1.77
C GLU A 132 4.26 13.26 -2.89
N TYR A 133 4.35 12.47 -3.97
CA TYR A 133 3.55 12.70 -5.18
C TYR A 133 2.23 11.94 -5.19
N TYR A 134 2.15 10.79 -4.53
CA TYR A 134 0.96 9.94 -4.54
C TYR A 134 0.31 9.76 -3.17
N GLY A 135 0.95 10.25 -2.09
CA GLY A 135 0.39 10.16 -0.73
C GLY A 135 0.35 8.75 -0.18
N LEU A 136 1.21 7.85 -0.69
CA LEU A 136 1.28 6.45 -0.29
C LEU A 136 2.58 6.22 0.48
N ALA A 137 2.48 5.94 1.78
CA ALA A 137 3.63 5.69 2.65
C ALA A 137 4.27 4.32 2.32
N VAL A 138 5.16 4.30 1.33
CA VAL A 138 5.86 3.09 0.90
C VAL A 138 7.13 2.92 1.72
N LYS A 139 7.34 1.71 2.25
CA LYS A 139 8.61 1.28 2.83
C LYS A 139 8.83 -0.18 2.49
N GLU A 140 10.07 -0.63 2.59
CA GLU A 140 10.35 -2.06 2.49
C GLU A 140 9.60 -2.80 3.61
N ASN A 141 8.88 -3.86 3.25
CA ASN A 141 8.19 -4.75 4.19
C ASN A 141 7.13 -4.08 5.10
N ASN A 142 6.55 -2.92 4.72
CA ASN A 142 5.42 -2.33 5.47
C ASN A 142 4.03 -2.73 4.96
N GLY A 143 3.93 -3.75 4.11
CA GLY A 143 2.69 -4.22 3.48
C GLY A 143 2.19 -3.34 2.35
N ILE A 144 2.22 -2.01 2.49
CA ILE A 144 1.89 -1.07 1.40
C ILE A 144 2.90 -1.24 0.25
N GLY A 145 4.20 -1.20 0.56
CA GLY A 145 5.26 -1.41 -0.42
C GLY A 145 5.20 -2.81 -1.04
N THR A 146 4.87 -3.83 -0.24
CA THR A 146 4.67 -5.21 -0.73
C THR A 146 3.53 -5.29 -1.73
N MET A 147 2.37 -4.70 -1.41
CA MET A 147 1.20 -4.70 -2.29
C MET A 147 1.43 -3.88 -3.57
N LEU A 148 2.16 -2.75 -3.47
CA LEU A 148 2.51 -1.95 -4.64
C LEU A 148 3.52 -2.66 -5.55
N LEU A 149 4.56 -3.28 -4.98
CA LEU A 149 5.51 -4.11 -5.71
C LEU A 149 4.79 -5.23 -6.47
N ASP A 150 3.85 -5.91 -5.81
CA ASP A 150 3.00 -6.95 -6.40
C ASP A 150 2.13 -6.40 -7.55
N ALA A 151 1.57 -5.20 -7.38
CA ALA A 151 0.76 -4.55 -8.41
C ALA A 151 1.60 -4.19 -9.64
N LEU A 152 2.81 -3.67 -9.43
CA LEU A 152 3.77 -3.34 -10.48
C LEU A 152 4.24 -4.60 -11.24
N HIS A 153 4.63 -5.66 -10.53
CA HIS A 153 5.04 -6.94 -11.14
C HIS A 153 3.99 -7.56 -12.08
N ARG A 154 2.72 -7.26 -11.88
CA ARG A 154 1.61 -7.79 -12.70
C ARG A 154 1.32 -6.95 -13.95
N ARG A 155 2.00 -5.80 -14.11
CA ARG A 155 1.85 -4.92 -15.28
C ARG A 155 2.55 -5.54 -16.47
N GLU A 156 1.90 -5.51 -17.63
CA GLU A 156 2.46 -6.08 -18.87
C GLU A 156 3.64 -5.27 -19.40
N GLU A 157 3.72 -4.01 -19.00
CA GLU A 157 4.74 -3.04 -19.39
C GLU A 157 6.10 -3.33 -18.73
N ILE A 158 6.11 -3.97 -17.56
CA ILE A 158 7.33 -4.27 -16.78
C ILE A 158 7.97 -5.57 -17.28
N SER A 159 9.26 -5.52 -17.61
CA SER A 159 10.08 -6.70 -17.87
C SER A 159 10.81 -7.19 -16.62
N GLU A 160 11.27 -6.26 -15.78
CA GLU A 160 12.02 -6.54 -14.55
C GLU A 160 11.79 -5.41 -13.54
N ILE A 161 11.74 -5.75 -12.26
CA ILE A 161 11.64 -4.78 -11.17
C ILE A 161 12.38 -5.33 -9.95
N GLU A 162 13.21 -4.49 -9.34
CA GLU A 162 13.99 -4.81 -8.15
C GLU A 162 13.83 -3.67 -7.12
N ILE A 163 14.08 -4.00 -5.85
CA ILE A 163 14.19 -2.99 -4.79
C ILE A 163 15.67 -2.80 -4.49
N GLU A 164 16.18 -1.60 -4.76
CA GLU A 164 17.53 -1.18 -4.40
C GLU A 164 17.47 0.24 -3.82
N ASP A 165 18.26 0.54 -2.79
CA ASP A 165 18.41 1.89 -2.22
C ASP A 165 17.08 2.64 -1.95
N GLU A 166 16.10 1.96 -1.33
CA GLU A 166 14.76 2.51 -1.02
C GLU A 166 13.99 3.02 -2.25
N CYS A 167 14.21 2.40 -3.41
CA CYS A 167 13.49 2.69 -4.63
C CYS A 167 13.00 1.40 -5.32
N PHE A 168 12.02 1.55 -6.21
CA PHE A 168 11.74 0.54 -7.23
C PHE A 168 12.56 0.86 -8.48
N ASP A 169 13.57 0.04 -8.76
CA ASP A 169 14.29 0.07 -10.04
C ASP A 169 13.55 -0.84 -11.03
N MET A 170 13.08 -0.27 -12.12
CA MET A 170 12.23 -0.93 -13.10
C MET A 170 12.84 -0.87 -14.49
N THR A 171 12.72 -1.99 -15.20
CA THR A 171 12.91 -2.05 -16.64
C THR A 171 11.58 -2.32 -17.33
N LEU A 172 11.24 -1.48 -18.29
CA LEU A 172 10.07 -1.59 -19.14
C LEU A 172 10.44 -2.26 -20.47
N TYR A 173 9.50 -3.00 -21.03
CA TYR A 173 9.59 -3.39 -22.44
C TYR A 173 9.56 -2.14 -23.33
N LEU A 174 10.58 -2.00 -24.18
CA LEU A 174 10.78 -0.80 -25.02
C LEU A 174 9.57 -0.48 -25.92
N ASP A 175 8.76 -1.46 -26.29
CA ASP A 175 7.55 -1.27 -27.11
C ASP A 175 6.50 -0.39 -26.41
N TYR A 176 6.58 -0.25 -25.08
CA TYR A 176 5.72 0.61 -24.28
C TYR A 176 6.34 2.00 -24.03
N CYS A 177 7.62 2.21 -24.33
CA CYS A 177 8.31 3.49 -24.11
C CYS A 177 8.02 4.47 -25.25
N ILE A 178 7.53 5.66 -24.92
CA ILE A 178 7.14 6.69 -25.89
C ILE A 178 8.36 7.53 -26.32
N SER A 179 9.27 7.78 -25.39
CA SER A 179 10.36 8.75 -25.52
C SER A 179 11.73 8.12 -25.80
N LEU A 180 11.78 7.00 -26.53
CA LEU A 180 13.03 6.29 -26.80
C LEU A 180 14.08 7.16 -27.53
N ASP A 181 15.34 6.98 -27.14
CA ASP A 181 16.50 7.60 -27.80
C ASP A 181 16.62 7.17 -29.28
N GLU A 182 17.04 8.08 -30.15
CA GLU A 182 17.09 7.84 -31.60
C GLU A 182 17.99 6.66 -31.97
N GLU A 183 19.10 6.44 -31.25
CA GLU A 183 20.01 5.31 -31.46
C GLU A 183 19.31 3.97 -31.15
N ILE A 184 18.47 3.93 -30.11
CA ILE A 184 17.71 2.75 -29.70
C ILE A 184 16.60 2.46 -30.73
N LYS A 185 15.88 3.50 -31.18
CA LYS A 185 14.86 3.39 -32.24
C LYS A 185 15.43 2.82 -33.54
N GLN A 186 16.64 3.23 -33.93
CA GLN A 186 17.30 2.69 -35.13
C GLN A 186 17.65 1.21 -35.00
N SER A 187 18.08 0.77 -33.81
CA SER A 187 18.44 -0.63 -33.55
C SER A 187 17.25 -1.59 -33.53
N GLN A 188 16.06 -1.14 -33.08
CA GLN A 188 14.81 -1.92 -33.15
C GLN A 188 14.37 -2.15 -34.60
N ASN A 189 14.41 -1.10 -35.42
CA ASN A 189 13.98 -1.16 -36.82
C ASN A 189 14.88 -2.05 -37.71
N MET A 190 16.12 -2.32 -37.30
CA MET A 190 17.03 -3.22 -38.02
C MET A 190 16.81 -4.71 -37.71
N LYS A 191 16.01 -5.05 -36.70
CA LYS A 191 15.75 -6.43 -36.27
C LYS A 191 14.39 -6.99 -36.74
N MET A 192 13.57 -6.18 -37.43
CA MET A 192 12.35 -6.61 -38.14
C MET A 192 12.63 -6.93 -39.61
#